data_AF-A0A0Q6ZE82-F1
#
_entry.id   AF-A0A0Q6ZE82-F1
#
_cell.length_a   1.000
_cell.length_b   1.000
_cell.length_c   1.000
_cell.angle_alpha   90.00
_cell.angle_beta   90.00
_cell.angle_gamma   90.00
#
_symmetry.space_group_name_H-M   'P 1'
#
loop_
_entity.id
_entity.type
_entity.pdbx_description
1 polymer ?
#
loop_
_entity_poly.entity_id
_entity_poly.type
_entity_poly.pdbx_seq_one_letter_code
_entity_poly.pdbx_strand_id
1 'polypeptide(L)'
;MSTPSTTGPTPQKASPSKLSTAKTEVEFRVSLALLTVVALVPAVVTNAYWLGVLVVSMYFAILAGAWNLLAGYTGQFSLAPATFAMIGAYTTGLLGTYFGVPPVLGIIAAIIVAGLIGLILGRIVLRLSGPYLALTTLSFAEILRLVASNSIEITRGDLGLGVPALFNSRIGWYYLFLAVLTALLIGLYALLRSKAGLFLQAIRDDEVAAARSGVDVVFWKTAAFALSSAASGFAGALYGHFAELVTPELGLIGQTGLIVSMTVIGGMGTLVGPLAGAFLVYVLSEWLRDIGGYQLVVFAALVVIFARFFRDGLWGILTLLVRKVRSA
;
A
#
# COMPACT_ATOMS: atom_id res chain seq x y z
N MET A 1 29.50 -49.35 38.34
CA MET A 1 28.03 -49.30 38.22
C MET A 1 27.69 -47.98 37.54
N SER A 2 27.50 -48.04 36.21
CA SER A 2 27.27 -46.90 35.32
C SER A 2 25.83 -46.42 35.42
N THR A 3 25.63 -45.13 35.65
CA THR A 3 24.32 -44.46 35.55
C THR A 3 23.87 -44.43 34.08
N PRO A 4 22.58 -44.66 33.76
CA PRO A 4 22.10 -44.54 32.39
C PRO A 4 21.81 -43.08 32.06
N SER A 5 22.47 -42.56 31.03
CA SER A 5 22.17 -41.28 30.40
C SER A 5 20.89 -41.39 29.57
N THR A 6 19.81 -40.74 30.02
CA THR A 6 18.60 -40.56 29.23
C THR A 6 18.78 -39.42 28.23
N THR A 7 19.33 -39.71 27.06
CA THR A 7 19.23 -38.81 25.90
C THR A 7 17.86 -39.00 25.25
N GLY A 8 16.85 -38.26 25.72
CA GLY A 8 15.62 -38.07 24.95
C GLY A 8 15.91 -37.26 23.68
N PRO A 9 15.15 -37.46 22.59
CA PRO A 9 15.33 -36.68 21.36
C PRO A 9 15.03 -35.20 21.67
N THR A 10 16.04 -34.35 21.46
CA THR A 10 15.89 -32.89 21.53
C THR A 10 14.83 -32.46 20.52
N PRO A 11 13.79 -31.70 20.91
CA PRO A 11 12.84 -31.15 19.96
C PRO A 11 13.59 -30.26 18.98
N GLN A 12 13.65 -30.66 17.72
CA GLN A 12 14.28 -29.90 16.65
C GLN A 12 13.47 -28.61 16.43
N LYS A 13 13.77 -27.56 17.21
CA LYS A 13 13.21 -26.21 17.01
C LYS A 13 13.53 -25.80 15.57
N ALA A 14 12.50 -25.72 14.74
CA ALA A 14 12.62 -25.25 13.37
C ALA A 14 13.37 -23.90 13.35
N SER A 15 14.38 -23.79 12.48
CA SER A 15 15.14 -22.54 12.32
C SER A 15 14.19 -21.37 12.03
N PRO A 16 14.33 -20.22 12.72
CA PRO A 16 13.40 -19.09 12.59
C PRO A 16 13.22 -18.58 11.15
N SER A 17 14.21 -18.78 10.28
CA SER A 17 14.11 -18.44 8.85
C SER A 17 13.03 -19.23 8.10
N LYS A 18 12.83 -20.51 8.44
CA LYS A 18 11.83 -21.38 7.78
C LYS A 18 10.39 -21.03 8.16
N LEU A 19 10.18 -20.47 9.35
CA LEU A 19 8.86 -20.08 9.86
C LEU A 19 8.34 -18.80 9.17
N SER A 20 9.21 -17.83 8.89
CA SER A 20 8.85 -16.60 8.16
C SER A 20 8.47 -16.89 6.70
N THR A 21 9.22 -17.77 6.00
CA THR A 21 8.92 -18.11 4.61
C THR A 21 7.59 -18.85 4.44
N ALA A 22 7.27 -19.79 5.33
CA ALA A 22 6.03 -20.55 5.26
C ALA A 22 4.79 -19.67 5.52
N LYS A 23 4.89 -18.68 6.41
CA LYS A 23 3.82 -17.70 6.66
C LYS A 23 3.53 -16.86 5.40
N THR A 24 4.58 -16.34 4.77
CA THR A 24 4.50 -15.52 3.55
C THR A 24 3.88 -16.30 2.38
N GLU A 25 4.17 -17.60 2.25
CA GLU A 25 3.59 -18.45 1.20
C GLU A 25 2.09 -18.68 1.39
N VAL A 26 1.64 -18.92 2.62
CA VAL A 26 0.20 -19.04 2.92
C VAL A 26 -0.52 -17.73 2.66
N GLU A 27 0.06 -16.62 3.10
CA GLU A 27 -0.48 -15.27 2.81
C GLU A 27 -0.62 -15.04 1.31
N PHE A 28 0.42 -15.33 0.52
CA PHE A 28 0.38 -15.17 -0.92
C PHE A 28 -0.71 -16.02 -1.59
N ARG A 29 -0.87 -17.28 -1.18
CA ARG A 29 -1.92 -18.16 -1.72
C ARG A 29 -3.32 -17.64 -1.40
N VAL A 30 -3.54 -17.10 -0.20
CA VAL A 30 -4.83 -16.50 0.17
C VAL A 30 -5.07 -15.21 -0.59
N SER A 31 -4.05 -14.35 -0.76
CA SER A 31 -4.16 -13.16 -1.61
C SER A 31 -4.55 -13.52 -3.04
N LEU A 32 -3.93 -14.57 -3.61
CA LEU A 32 -4.26 -15.03 -4.95
C LEU A 32 -5.69 -15.56 -5.03
N ALA A 33 -6.15 -16.32 -4.03
CA ALA A 33 -7.54 -16.78 -3.97
C ALA A 33 -8.54 -15.61 -3.83
N LEU A 34 -8.20 -14.56 -3.08
CA LEU A 34 -9.03 -13.36 -2.99
C LEU A 34 -9.06 -12.63 -4.33
N LEU A 35 -7.92 -12.49 -5.01
CA LEU A 35 -7.84 -11.88 -6.33
C LEU A 35 -8.59 -12.68 -7.40
N THR A 36 -8.61 -14.01 -7.35
CA THR A 36 -9.39 -14.81 -8.30
C THR A 36 -10.89 -14.65 -8.06
N VAL A 37 -11.34 -14.59 -6.81
CA VAL A 37 -12.73 -14.25 -6.50
C VAL A 37 -13.08 -12.88 -7.07
N VAL A 38 -12.22 -11.88 -6.82
CA VAL A 38 -12.39 -10.52 -7.36
C VAL A 38 -12.43 -10.58 -8.89
N ALA A 39 -11.52 -11.27 -9.57
CA ALA A 39 -11.50 -11.40 -11.03
C ALA A 39 -12.82 -11.89 -11.66
N LEU A 40 -13.59 -12.70 -10.93
CA LEU A 40 -14.86 -13.25 -11.35
C LEU A 40 -16.07 -12.33 -11.05
N VAL A 41 -15.89 -11.27 -10.26
CA VAL A 41 -16.98 -10.35 -9.87
C VAL A 41 -17.69 -9.70 -11.07
N PRO A 42 -17.00 -9.25 -12.15
CA PRO A 42 -17.68 -8.67 -13.31
C PRO A 42 -18.63 -9.63 -14.03
N ALA A 43 -18.50 -10.96 -13.84
CA ALA A 43 -19.42 -11.93 -14.42
C ALA A 43 -20.80 -11.92 -13.75
N VAL A 44 -20.88 -11.43 -12.50
CA VAL A 44 -22.12 -11.33 -11.72
C VAL A 44 -22.58 -9.88 -11.60
N VAL A 45 -21.63 -8.94 -11.46
CA VAL A 45 -21.89 -7.52 -11.28
C VAL A 45 -21.64 -6.78 -12.59
N THR A 46 -22.71 -6.50 -13.32
CA THR A 46 -22.67 -5.77 -14.60
C THR A 46 -22.87 -4.26 -14.46
N ASN A 47 -23.20 -3.78 -13.25
CA ASN A 47 -23.45 -2.36 -12.99
C ASN A 47 -22.13 -1.55 -13.05
N ALA A 48 -22.07 -0.58 -13.97
CA ALA A 48 -20.92 0.29 -14.19
C ALA A 48 -20.47 1.08 -12.96
N TYR A 49 -21.42 1.44 -12.07
CA TYR A 49 -21.12 2.14 -10.83
C TYR A 49 -20.30 1.27 -9.88
N TRP A 50 -20.79 0.07 -9.58
CA TRP A 50 -20.10 -0.88 -8.69
C TRP A 50 -18.75 -1.35 -9.26
N LEU A 51 -18.63 -1.47 -10.59
CA LEU A 51 -17.33 -1.70 -11.23
C LEU A 51 -16.36 -0.55 -10.97
N GLY A 52 -16.82 0.69 -11.01
CA GLY A 52 -16.02 1.86 -10.63
C GLY A 52 -15.57 1.81 -9.18
N VAL A 53 -16.48 1.49 -8.25
CA VAL A 53 -16.16 1.35 -6.82
C VAL A 53 -15.09 0.29 -6.58
N LEU A 54 -15.15 -0.84 -7.29
CA LEU A 54 -14.15 -1.90 -7.20
C LEU A 54 -12.81 -1.49 -7.81
N VAL A 55 -12.81 -0.72 -8.91
CA VAL A 55 -11.58 -0.14 -9.48
C VAL A 55 -10.91 0.77 -8.46
N VAL A 56 -11.66 1.66 -7.81
CA VAL A 56 -11.09 2.54 -6.79
C VAL A 56 -10.66 1.77 -5.54
N SER A 57 -11.36 0.68 -5.18
CA SER A 57 -10.92 -0.24 -4.13
C SER A 57 -9.55 -0.87 -4.46
N MET A 58 -9.33 -1.27 -5.71
CA MET A 58 -8.04 -1.80 -6.19
C MET A 58 -6.96 -0.72 -6.18
N TYR A 59 -7.27 0.51 -6.58
CA TYR A 59 -6.36 1.65 -6.46
C TYR A 59 -5.88 1.83 -5.02
N PHE A 60 -6.80 1.85 -4.05
CA PHE A 60 -6.45 1.92 -2.64
C PHE A 60 -5.71 0.68 -2.15
N ALA A 61 -5.99 -0.51 -2.68
CA ALA A 61 -5.25 -1.72 -2.34
C ALA A 61 -3.79 -1.66 -2.80
N ILE A 62 -3.53 -1.07 -3.98
CA ILE A 62 -2.17 -0.83 -4.49
C ILE A 62 -1.43 0.15 -3.56
N LEU A 63 -2.08 1.25 -3.18
CA LEU A 63 -1.51 2.24 -2.27
C LEU A 63 -1.26 1.70 -0.86
N ALA A 64 -2.22 0.95 -0.32
CA ALA A 64 -2.11 0.30 0.98
C ALA A 64 -0.99 -0.76 0.94
N GLY A 65 -0.89 -1.55 -0.13
CA GLY A 65 0.20 -2.50 -0.34
C GLY A 65 1.57 -1.82 -0.41
N ALA A 66 1.67 -0.73 -1.17
CA ALA A 66 2.90 0.08 -1.26
C ALA A 66 3.28 0.67 0.11
N TRP A 67 2.33 1.27 0.83
CA TRP A 67 2.59 1.82 2.17
C TRP A 67 2.93 0.74 3.20
N ASN A 68 2.32 -0.44 3.07
CA ASN A 68 2.62 -1.59 3.92
C ASN A 68 4.05 -2.10 3.74
N LEU A 69 4.67 -1.92 2.56
CA LEU A 69 6.12 -2.13 2.38
C LEU A 69 6.93 -1.25 3.35
N LEU A 70 6.54 0.01 3.48
CA LEU A 70 7.26 1.01 4.25
C LEU A 70 6.98 0.87 5.75
N ALA A 71 5.72 1.01 6.16
CA ALA A 71 5.32 0.96 7.55
C ALA A 71 5.30 -0.47 8.09
N GLY A 72 4.71 -1.39 7.31
CA GLY A 72 4.49 -2.76 7.74
C GLY A 72 5.75 -3.61 7.72
N TYR A 73 6.59 -3.55 6.70
CA TYR A 73 7.78 -4.41 6.64
C TYR A 73 9.08 -3.73 7.07
N THR A 74 9.16 -2.40 7.00
CA THR A 74 10.39 -1.66 7.34
C THR A 74 10.26 -0.88 8.65
N GLY A 75 9.05 -0.74 9.21
CA GLY A 75 8.81 0.04 10.44
C GLY A 75 8.84 1.57 10.24
N GLN A 76 8.80 2.06 9.00
CA GLN A 76 8.85 3.48 8.68
C GLN A 76 7.45 4.06 8.50
N PHE A 77 6.98 4.86 9.45
CA PHE A 77 5.67 5.49 9.38
C PHE A 77 5.73 6.82 8.63
N SER A 78 5.35 6.80 7.35
CA SER A 78 5.28 7.98 6.47
C SER A 78 3.84 8.37 6.17
N LEU A 79 3.53 9.67 6.16
CA LEU A 79 2.20 10.21 5.85
C LEU A 79 2.08 10.80 4.43
N ALA A 80 3.02 10.46 3.53
CA ALA A 80 3.05 10.93 2.14
C ALA A 80 2.49 10.01 1.01
N PRO A 81 1.95 8.79 1.22
CA PRO A 81 1.52 7.93 0.11
C PRO A 81 0.53 8.58 -0.87
N ALA A 82 -0.47 9.28 -0.35
CA ALA A 82 -1.44 9.99 -1.17
C ALA A 82 -0.79 11.11 -1.99
N THR A 83 0.19 11.81 -1.41
CA THR A 83 0.99 12.82 -2.13
C THR A 83 1.81 12.20 -3.25
N PHE A 84 2.39 11.02 -3.04
CA PHE A 84 3.11 10.33 -4.12
C PHE A 84 2.16 9.89 -5.24
N ALA A 85 0.94 9.46 -4.91
CA ALA A 85 -0.10 9.23 -5.91
C ALA A 85 -0.46 10.51 -6.68
N MET A 86 -0.66 11.62 -5.97
CA MET A 86 -0.92 12.94 -6.56
C MET A 86 0.24 13.37 -7.49
N ILE A 87 1.49 13.24 -7.06
CA ILE A 87 2.68 13.53 -7.88
C ILE A 87 2.66 12.70 -9.17
N GLY A 88 2.35 11.39 -9.08
CA GLY A 88 2.27 10.53 -10.25
C GLY A 88 1.14 10.92 -11.22
N ALA A 89 -0.05 11.23 -10.67
CA ALA A 89 -1.21 11.70 -11.43
C ALA A 89 -0.91 13.01 -12.18
N TYR A 90 -0.32 13.99 -11.49
CA TYR A 90 0.09 15.25 -12.12
C TYR A 90 1.23 15.05 -13.13
N THR A 91 2.20 14.16 -12.86
CA THR A 91 3.30 13.93 -13.80
C THR A 91 2.78 13.45 -15.16
N THR A 92 1.91 12.44 -15.17
CA THR A 92 1.33 11.95 -16.43
C THR A 92 0.38 12.98 -17.07
N GLY A 93 -0.43 13.68 -16.27
CA GLY A 93 -1.36 14.69 -16.76
C GLY A 93 -0.67 15.91 -17.39
N LEU A 94 0.38 16.42 -16.76
CA LEU A 94 1.16 17.56 -17.26
C LEU A 94 1.92 17.20 -18.54
N LEU A 95 2.55 16.02 -18.58
CA LEU A 95 3.24 15.54 -19.78
C LEU A 95 2.28 15.33 -20.96
N GLY A 96 1.08 14.80 -20.69
CA GLY A 96 0.05 14.65 -21.71
C GLY A 96 -0.47 16.01 -22.21
N THR A 97 -0.76 16.94 -21.30
CA THR A 97 -1.41 18.23 -21.64
C THR A 97 -0.46 19.20 -22.33
N TYR A 98 0.77 19.36 -21.82
CA TYR A 98 1.71 20.37 -22.33
C TYR A 98 2.64 19.84 -23.42
N PHE A 99 3.02 18.57 -23.35
CA PHE A 99 4.02 17.98 -24.25
C PHE A 99 3.43 16.94 -25.22
N GLY A 100 2.12 16.65 -25.13
CA GLY A 100 1.46 15.66 -25.99
C GLY A 100 2.02 14.24 -25.84
N VAL A 101 2.68 13.94 -24.72
CA VAL A 101 3.33 12.65 -24.50
C VAL A 101 2.28 11.55 -24.43
N PRO A 102 2.47 10.41 -25.12
CA PRO A 102 1.56 9.28 -25.02
C PRO A 102 1.37 8.84 -23.56
N PRO A 103 0.15 8.53 -23.13
CA PRO A 103 -0.16 8.16 -21.75
C PRO A 103 0.75 7.07 -21.14
N VAL A 104 1.15 6.06 -21.94
CA VAL A 104 2.03 4.98 -21.47
C VAL A 104 3.41 5.52 -21.05
N LEU A 105 3.98 6.44 -21.83
CA LEU A 105 5.24 7.10 -21.50
C LEU A 105 5.07 8.06 -20.31
N GLY A 106 3.93 8.74 -20.22
CA GLY A 106 3.56 9.58 -19.07
C GLY A 106 3.50 8.79 -17.76
N ILE A 107 2.93 7.58 -17.80
CA ILE A 107 2.88 6.66 -16.65
C ILE A 107 4.28 6.19 -16.26
N ILE A 108 5.15 5.84 -17.22
CA ILE A 108 6.54 5.45 -16.91
C ILE A 108 7.29 6.62 -16.27
N ALA A 109 7.11 7.84 -16.80
CA ALA A 109 7.69 9.03 -16.22
C ALA A 109 7.17 9.27 -14.79
N ALA A 110 5.88 9.04 -14.53
CA ALA A 110 5.29 9.16 -13.20
C ALA A 110 5.94 8.20 -12.18
N ILE A 111 6.23 6.95 -12.57
CA ILE A 111 6.95 5.98 -11.73
C ILE A 111 8.34 6.51 -11.37
N ILE A 112 9.07 6.98 -12.38
CA ILE A 112 10.45 7.48 -12.22
C ILE A 112 10.46 8.73 -11.34
N VAL A 113 9.60 9.71 -11.62
CA VAL A 113 9.54 10.97 -10.86
C VAL A 113 9.14 10.71 -9.41
N ALA A 114 8.10 9.92 -9.15
CA ALA A 114 7.69 9.59 -7.79
C ALA A 114 8.76 8.79 -7.04
N GLY A 115 9.43 7.85 -7.72
CA GLY A 115 10.54 7.09 -7.16
C GLY A 115 11.77 7.95 -6.82
N LEU A 116 12.14 8.89 -7.70
CA LEU A 116 13.26 9.82 -7.49
C LEU A 116 12.97 10.79 -6.34
N ILE A 117 11.77 11.40 -6.31
CA ILE A 117 11.37 12.26 -5.20
C ILE A 117 11.32 11.45 -3.89
N GLY A 118 10.81 10.21 -3.94
CA GLY A 118 10.84 9.29 -2.81
C GLY A 118 12.25 8.94 -2.34
N LEU A 119 13.20 8.75 -3.25
CA LEU A 119 14.61 8.48 -2.94
C LEU A 119 15.26 9.69 -2.25
N ILE A 120 15.03 10.90 -2.78
CA ILE A 120 15.54 12.15 -2.21
C ILE A 120 14.94 12.37 -0.82
N LEU A 121 13.60 12.32 -0.72
CA LEU A 121 12.91 12.54 0.54
C LEU A 121 13.31 11.48 1.56
N GLY A 122 13.30 10.20 1.18
CA GLY A 122 13.76 9.09 1.99
C GLY A 122 15.13 9.37 2.59
N ARG A 123 16.11 9.74 1.75
CA ARG A 123 17.47 10.02 2.24
C ARG A 123 17.55 11.20 3.22
N ILE A 124 16.67 12.19 3.10
CA ILE A 124 16.59 13.33 4.02
C ILE A 124 15.94 12.91 5.35
N VAL A 125 14.79 12.24 5.29
CA VAL A 125 13.97 11.94 6.47
C VAL A 125 14.47 10.76 7.28
N LEU A 126 15.37 9.94 6.74
CA LEU A 126 15.96 8.79 7.45
C LEU A 126 16.90 9.15 8.60
N ARG A 127 17.25 10.44 8.72
CA ARG A 127 17.91 10.97 9.93
C ARG A 127 16.94 11.14 11.10
N LEU A 128 15.64 11.04 10.85
CA LEU A 128 14.57 11.21 11.81
C LEU A 128 13.99 9.84 12.18
N SER A 129 13.62 9.67 13.44
CA SER A 129 13.01 8.44 13.94
C SER A 129 11.63 8.71 14.56
N GLY A 130 10.76 7.71 14.50
CA GLY A 130 9.45 7.73 15.17
C GLY A 130 8.53 8.87 14.69
N PRO A 131 7.91 9.63 15.61
CA PRO A 131 6.93 10.68 15.26
C PRO A 131 7.48 11.78 14.35
N TYR A 132 8.78 12.06 14.42
CA TYR A 132 9.41 13.12 13.61
C TYR A 132 9.36 12.79 12.12
N LEU A 133 9.55 11.51 11.73
CA LEU A 133 9.41 11.06 10.35
C LEU A 133 7.99 11.31 9.83
N ALA A 134 6.97 10.99 10.62
CA ALA A 134 5.57 11.18 10.28
C ALA A 134 5.23 12.66 10.10
N LEU A 135 5.67 13.51 11.03
CA LEU A 135 5.46 14.96 10.97
C LEU A 135 6.15 15.59 9.76
N THR A 136 7.40 15.22 9.47
CA THR A 136 8.11 15.77 8.30
C THR A 136 7.49 15.34 6.98
N THR A 137 7.06 14.08 6.87
CA THR A 137 6.38 13.59 5.66
C THR A 137 4.98 14.17 5.49
N LEU A 138 4.28 14.47 6.59
CA LEU A 138 3.03 15.24 6.59
C LEU A 138 3.25 16.67 6.10
N SER A 139 4.27 17.36 6.61
CA SER A 139 4.60 18.71 6.14
C SER A 139 4.97 18.70 4.65
N PHE A 140 5.75 17.72 4.21
CA PHE A 140 6.05 17.53 2.79
C PHE A 140 4.75 17.32 1.97
N ALA A 141 3.87 16.45 2.42
CA ALA A 141 2.58 16.18 1.78
C ALA A 141 1.75 17.46 1.61
N GLU A 142 1.66 18.25 2.67
CA GLU A 142 0.93 19.51 2.72
C GLU A 142 1.53 20.57 1.78
N ILE A 143 2.86 20.76 1.83
CA ILE A 143 3.58 21.70 0.97
C ILE A 143 3.32 21.36 -0.50
N LEU A 144 3.47 20.09 -0.89
CA LEU A 144 3.26 19.67 -2.28
C LEU A 144 1.81 19.87 -2.73
N ARG A 145 0.84 19.63 -1.84
CA ARG A 145 -0.57 19.89 -2.15
C ARG A 145 -0.84 21.39 -2.33
N LEU A 146 -0.31 22.22 -1.44
CA LEU A 146 -0.45 23.68 -1.53
C LEU A 146 0.22 24.24 -2.79
N VAL A 147 1.39 23.74 -3.16
CA VAL A 147 2.04 24.09 -4.43
C VAL A 147 1.13 23.69 -5.59
N ALA A 148 0.62 22.46 -5.61
CA ALA A 148 -0.28 22.00 -6.66
C ALA A 148 -1.60 22.79 -6.73
N SER A 149 -2.14 23.26 -5.60
CA SER A 149 -3.37 24.05 -5.55
C SER A 149 -3.15 25.51 -5.98
N ASN A 150 -2.03 26.13 -5.56
CA ASN A 150 -1.73 27.54 -5.87
C ASN A 150 -1.14 27.74 -7.28
N SER A 151 -0.52 26.73 -7.88
CA SER A 151 0.10 26.83 -9.21
C SER A 151 -0.92 26.71 -10.37
N ILE A 152 -1.96 27.55 -10.35
CA ILE A 152 -3.11 27.50 -11.28
C ILE A 152 -2.67 27.50 -12.75
N GLU A 153 -1.60 28.21 -13.11
CA GLU A 153 -1.11 28.29 -14.49
C GLU A 153 -0.59 26.95 -15.05
N ILE A 154 -0.11 26.06 -14.17
CA ILE A 154 0.53 24.79 -14.54
C ILE A 154 -0.39 23.61 -14.22
N THR A 155 -0.86 23.53 -12.97
CA THR A 155 -1.64 22.38 -12.49
C THR A 155 -3.14 22.57 -12.66
N ARG A 156 -3.58 23.78 -13.06
CA ARG A 156 -4.97 24.25 -13.01
C ARG A 156 -5.53 24.34 -11.58
N GLY A 157 -4.70 24.17 -10.55
CA GLY A 157 -5.10 24.26 -9.15
C GLY A 157 -6.32 23.39 -8.85
N ASP A 158 -7.28 23.96 -8.13
CA ASP A 158 -8.52 23.27 -7.75
C ASP A 158 -9.53 23.15 -8.92
N LEU A 159 -9.27 23.78 -10.07
CA LEU A 159 -10.08 23.58 -11.29
C LEU A 159 -9.90 22.18 -11.88
N GLY A 160 -8.79 21.52 -11.53
CA GLY A 160 -8.43 20.20 -12.00
C GLY A 160 -7.80 20.19 -13.39
N LEU A 161 -6.82 19.31 -13.56
CA LEU A 161 -6.15 19.05 -14.82
C LEU A 161 -6.83 17.88 -15.52
N GLY A 162 -7.36 18.11 -16.73
CA GLY A 162 -7.97 17.05 -17.53
C GLY A 162 -6.91 16.11 -18.09
N VAL A 163 -7.17 14.79 -18.00
CA VAL A 163 -6.23 13.76 -18.46
C VAL A 163 -6.97 12.81 -19.40
N PRO A 164 -6.43 12.52 -20.60
CA PRO A 164 -7.13 11.67 -21.56
C PRO A 164 -7.25 10.23 -21.04
N ALA A 165 -8.42 9.63 -21.21
CA ALA A 165 -8.65 8.24 -20.85
C ALA A 165 -7.79 7.27 -21.69
N LEU A 166 -7.27 6.24 -21.04
CA LEU A 166 -6.54 5.16 -21.70
C LEU A 166 -7.48 4.18 -22.41
N PHE A 167 -8.65 3.96 -21.82
CA PHE A 167 -9.68 3.05 -22.28
C PHE A 167 -11.07 3.67 -22.06
N ASN A 168 -11.98 3.46 -23.00
CA ASN A 168 -13.39 3.87 -22.86
C ASN A 168 -14.25 2.81 -22.16
N SER A 169 -13.71 1.62 -21.87
CA SER A 169 -14.44 0.51 -21.25
C SER A 169 -14.15 0.41 -19.75
N ARG A 170 -15.20 0.47 -18.92
CA ARG A 170 -15.14 0.23 -17.47
C ARG A 170 -14.54 -1.15 -17.13
N ILE A 171 -14.87 -2.17 -17.93
CA ILE A 171 -14.36 -3.53 -17.76
C ILE A 171 -12.86 -3.59 -18.09
N GLY A 172 -12.41 -2.82 -19.09
CA GLY A 172 -10.98 -2.68 -19.40
C GLY A 172 -10.19 -2.12 -18.22
N TRP A 173 -10.70 -1.05 -17.59
CA TRP A 173 -10.12 -0.48 -16.38
C TRP A 173 -10.08 -1.47 -15.22
N TYR A 174 -11.16 -2.22 -15.03
CA TYR A 174 -11.25 -3.27 -14.01
C TYR A 174 -10.11 -4.28 -14.12
N TYR A 175 -9.93 -4.88 -15.30
CA TYR A 175 -8.88 -5.87 -15.52
C TYR A 175 -7.48 -5.26 -15.50
N LEU A 176 -7.31 -4.00 -15.91
CA LEU A 176 -6.03 -3.30 -15.81
C LEU A 176 -5.60 -3.13 -14.35
N PHE A 177 -6.49 -2.59 -13.51
CA PHE A 177 -6.20 -2.41 -12.08
C PHE A 177 -5.99 -3.74 -11.37
N LEU A 178 -6.76 -4.78 -11.73
CA LEU A 178 -6.56 -6.13 -11.23
C LEU A 178 -5.18 -6.67 -11.63
N ALA A 179 -4.77 -6.51 -12.89
CA ALA A 179 -3.46 -6.97 -13.36
C ALA A 179 -2.32 -6.24 -12.64
N VAL A 180 -2.44 -4.93 -12.45
CA VAL A 180 -1.47 -4.11 -11.73
C VAL A 180 -1.38 -4.50 -10.25
N LEU A 181 -2.52 -4.67 -9.58
CA LEU A 181 -2.57 -5.11 -8.18
C LEU A 181 -1.97 -6.51 -8.00
N THR A 182 -2.25 -7.41 -8.94
CA THR A 182 -1.66 -8.76 -8.97
C THR A 182 -0.14 -8.68 -9.16
N ALA A 183 0.33 -7.85 -10.09
CA ALA A 183 1.75 -7.64 -10.33
C ALA A 183 2.46 -7.05 -9.11
N LEU A 184 1.84 -6.07 -8.42
CA LEU A 184 2.37 -5.53 -7.17
C LEU A 184 2.48 -6.63 -6.11
N LEU A 185 1.45 -7.45 -5.93
CA LEU A 185 1.45 -8.53 -4.94
C LEU A 185 2.52 -9.59 -5.25
N ILE A 186 2.70 -9.97 -6.51
CA ILE A 186 3.78 -10.87 -6.94
C ILE A 186 5.15 -10.23 -6.65
N GLY A 187 5.32 -8.94 -6.97
CA GLY A 187 6.54 -8.19 -6.70
C GLY A 187 6.89 -8.12 -5.22
N LEU A 188 5.89 -7.81 -4.37
CA LEU A 188 6.05 -7.80 -2.91
C LEU A 188 6.37 -9.20 -2.38
N TYR A 189 5.70 -10.25 -2.86
CA TYR A 189 6.00 -11.64 -2.48
C TYR A 189 7.44 -12.02 -2.83
N ALA A 190 7.88 -11.73 -4.06
CA ALA A 190 9.25 -11.99 -4.50
C ALA A 190 10.28 -11.21 -3.65
N LEU A 191 9.99 -9.94 -3.35
CA LEU A 191 10.84 -9.10 -2.51
C LEU A 191 10.97 -9.66 -1.09
N LEU A 192 9.85 -10.06 -0.48
CA LEU A 192 9.80 -10.61 0.88
C LEU A 192 10.49 -11.96 1.01
N ARG A 193 10.52 -12.77 -0.07
CA ARG A 193 11.25 -14.04 -0.10
C ARG A 193 12.76 -13.87 -0.39
N SER A 194 13.16 -12.70 -0.86
CA SER A 194 14.57 -12.40 -1.16
C SER A 194 15.34 -11.96 0.09
N LYS A 195 16.67 -11.82 -0.03
CA LYS A 195 17.53 -11.27 1.04
C LYS A 195 17.10 -9.87 1.46
N ALA A 196 16.57 -9.06 0.52
CA ALA A 196 16.06 -7.73 0.81
C ALA A 196 14.94 -7.78 1.85
N GLY A 197 13.98 -8.69 1.69
CA GLY A 197 12.88 -8.87 2.65
C GLY A 197 13.36 -9.21 4.06
N LEU A 198 14.39 -10.05 4.16
CA LEU A 198 15.02 -10.40 5.44
C LEU A 198 15.69 -9.19 6.10
N PHE A 199 16.38 -8.34 5.32
CA PHE A 199 16.97 -7.10 5.84
C PHE A 199 15.91 -6.10 6.29
N LEU A 200 14.82 -5.92 5.53
CA LEU A 200 13.73 -5.01 5.90
C LEU A 200 13.06 -5.45 7.20
N GLN A 201 12.76 -6.75 7.35
CA GLN A 201 12.18 -7.31 8.57
C GLN A 201 13.14 -7.18 9.76
N ALA A 202 14.44 -7.46 9.57
CA ALA A 202 15.43 -7.28 10.63
C ALA A 202 15.52 -5.82 11.10
N ILE A 203 15.47 -4.85 10.17
CA ILE A 203 15.44 -3.42 10.49
C ILE A 203 14.17 -3.04 11.27
N ARG A 204 13.03 -3.62 10.91
CA ARG A 204 11.76 -3.39 11.62
C ARG A 204 11.80 -3.93 13.05
N ASP A 205 12.37 -5.12 13.25
CA ASP A 205 12.40 -5.78 14.56
C ASP A 205 13.35 -5.06 15.53
N ASP A 206 14.58 -4.80 15.11
CA ASP A 206 15.55 -4.00 15.86
C ASP A 206 16.60 -3.40 14.92
N GLU A 207 16.45 -2.09 14.67
CA GLU A 207 17.34 -1.32 13.81
C GLU A 207 18.80 -1.32 14.28
N VAL A 208 19.03 -1.29 15.59
CA VAL A 208 20.38 -1.24 16.17
C VAL A 208 21.04 -2.62 16.05
N ALA A 209 20.30 -3.69 16.31
CA ALA A 209 20.79 -5.06 16.14
C ALA A 209 21.06 -5.39 14.66
N ALA A 210 20.20 -4.94 13.74
CA ALA A 210 20.39 -5.10 12.31
C ALA A 210 21.68 -4.40 11.83
N ALA A 211 21.90 -3.15 12.25
CA ALA A 211 23.13 -2.41 11.93
C ALA A 211 24.39 -3.11 12.47
N ARG A 212 24.34 -3.62 13.71
CA ARG A 212 25.45 -4.40 14.32
C ARG A 212 25.72 -5.72 13.60
N SER A 213 24.71 -6.28 12.95
CA SER A 213 24.82 -7.52 12.16
C SER A 213 25.31 -7.26 10.72
N GLY A 214 25.71 -6.02 10.39
CA GLY A 214 26.27 -5.66 9.08
C GLY A 214 25.24 -5.29 8.02
N VAL A 215 23.97 -5.05 8.39
CA VAL A 215 22.94 -4.60 7.45
C VAL A 215 23.07 -3.10 7.22
N ASP A 216 23.16 -2.67 5.96
CA ASP A 216 23.09 -1.26 5.61
C ASP A 216 21.64 -0.74 5.75
N VAL A 217 21.33 -0.28 6.96
CA VAL A 217 20.01 0.24 7.33
C VAL A 217 19.59 1.39 6.43
N VAL A 218 20.50 2.32 6.14
CA VAL A 218 20.19 3.54 5.39
C VAL A 218 19.82 3.19 3.95
N PHE A 219 20.60 2.31 3.31
CA PHE A 219 20.32 1.86 1.95
C PHE A 219 18.96 1.18 1.86
N TRP A 220 18.70 0.17 2.70
CA TRP A 220 17.46 -0.60 2.64
C TRP A 220 16.22 0.21 2.99
N LYS A 221 16.33 1.11 3.98
CA LYS A 221 15.24 2.02 4.30
C LYS A 221 14.96 3.01 3.16
N THR A 222 16.00 3.55 2.51
CA THR A 222 15.84 4.47 1.37
C THR A 222 15.24 3.75 0.17
N ALA A 223 15.70 2.54 -0.12
CA ALA A 223 15.20 1.71 -1.22
C ALA A 223 13.72 1.35 -1.02
N ALA A 224 13.32 0.97 0.20
CA ALA A 224 11.92 0.72 0.53
C ALA A 224 11.05 1.97 0.35
N PHE A 225 11.54 3.15 0.77
CA PHE A 225 10.85 4.42 0.59
C PHE A 225 10.68 4.78 -0.89
N ALA A 226 11.75 4.65 -1.69
CA ALA A 226 11.72 4.91 -3.13
C ALA A 226 10.77 3.95 -3.85
N LEU A 227 10.80 2.65 -3.52
CA LEU A 227 9.92 1.65 -4.13
C LEU A 227 8.45 1.86 -3.76
N SER A 228 8.15 2.17 -2.50
CA SER A 228 6.80 2.54 -2.05
C SER A 228 6.29 3.80 -2.77
N SER A 229 7.17 4.80 -2.94
CA SER A 229 6.82 6.06 -3.60
C SER A 229 6.57 5.86 -5.09
N ALA A 230 7.41 5.08 -5.76
CA ALA A 230 7.24 4.71 -7.17
C ALA A 230 5.93 3.93 -7.40
N ALA A 231 5.62 2.94 -6.55
CA ALA A 231 4.36 2.19 -6.62
C ALA A 231 3.14 3.07 -6.34
N SER A 232 3.24 4.03 -5.41
CA SER A 232 2.16 4.98 -5.14
C SER A 232 1.95 5.95 -6.31
N GLY A 233 3.03 6.47 -6.90
CA GLY A 233 2.97 7.30 -8.10
C GLY A 233 2.42 6.56 -9.31
N PHE A 234 2.75 5.27 -9.47
CA PHE A 234 2.14 4.42 -10.50
C PHE A 234 0.62 4.33 -10.34
N ALA A 235 0.16 4.04 -9.11
CA ALA A 235 -1.26 3.93 -8.80
C ALA A 235 -1.98 5.25 -9.09
N GLY A 236 -1.40 6.38 -8.70
CA GLY A 236 -1.94 7.71 -8.95
C GLY A 236 -1.98 8.07 -10.43
N ALA A 237 -0.95 7.75 -11.21
CA ALA A 237 -0.93 7.97 -12.64
C ALA A 237 -2.07 7.22 -13.35
N LEU A 238 -2.26 5.94 -13.03
CA LEU A 238 -3.38 5.15 -13.56
C LEU A 238 -4.74 5.71 -13.12
N TYR A 239 -4.86 6.10 -11.84
CA TYR A 239 -6.10 6.69 -11.33
C TYR A 239 -6.43 8.01 -12.01
N GLY A 240 -5.44 8.86 -12.32
CA GLY A 240 -5.63 10.10 -13.06
C GLY A 240 -6.23 9.86 -14.45
N HIS A 241 -5.77 8.83 -15.17
CA HIS A 241 -6.36 8.44 -16.46
C HIS A 241 -7.74 7.77 -16.33
N PHE A 242 -8.04 7.13 -15.19
CA PHE A 242 -9.36 6.55 -14.93
C PHE A 242 -10.40 7.58 -14.52
N ALA A 243 -10.01 8.56 -13.70
CA ALA A 243 -10.87 9.66 -13.26
C ALA A 243 -10.99 10.77 -14.31
N GLU A 244 -10.09 10.78 -15.31
CA GLU A 244 -9.96 11.79 -16.38
C GLU A 244 -9.72 13.21 -15.87
N LEU A 245 -9.53 13.36 -14.56
CA LEU A 245 -9.34 14.62 -13.86
C LEU A 245 -8.37 14.40 -12.70
N VAL A 246 -7.39 15.29 -12.59
CA VAL A 246 -6.42 15.30 -11.50
C VAL A 246 -6.58 16.59 -10.71
N THR A 247 -6.91 16.47 -9.43
CA THR A 247 -7.05 17.59 -8.49
C THR A 247 -6.07 17.43 -7.32
N PRO A 248 -5.73 18.53 -6.60
CA PRO A 248 -4.86 18.46 -5.43
C PRO A 248 -5.47 17.62 -4.28
N GLU A 249 -6.78 17.37 -4.33
CA GLU A 249 -7.51 16.56 -3.34
C GLU A 249 -6.98 15.12 -3.24
N LEU A 250 -6.37 14.59 -4.31
CA LEU A 250 -5.70 13.29 -4.30
C LEU A 250 -4.58 13.20 -3.27
N GLY A 251 -3.93 14.33 -2.96
CA GLY A 251 -2.84 14.44 -1.99
C GLY A 251 -3.29 14.84 -0.58
N LEU A 252 -4.60 14.85 -0.28
CA LEU A 252 -5.09 15.19 1.05
C LEU A 252 -4.63 14.21 2.11
N ILE A 253 -4.37 14.73 3.31
CA ILE A 253 -4.06 13.89 4.48
C ILE A 253 -5.17 12.90 4.80
N GLY A 254 -6.43 13.23 4.50
CA GLY A 254 -7.56 12.31 4.63
C GLY A 254 -7.40 11.05 3.78
N GLN A 255 -6.85 11.17 2.57
CA GLN A 255 -6.56 10.04 1.69
C GLN A 255 -5.45 9.15 2.27
N THR A 256 -4.37 9.76 2.79
CA THR A 256 -3.36 9.02 3.55
C THR A 256 -3.97 8.32 4.76
N GLY A 257 -4.86 8.99 5.50
CA GLY A 257 -5.58 8.41 6.63
C GLY A 257 -6.37 7.16 6.25
N LEU A 258 -7.05 7.16 5.09
CA LEU A 258 -7.72 5.97 4.56
C LEU A 258 -6.74 4.84 4.25
N ILE A 259 -5.62 5.14 3.57
CA ILE A 259 -4.58 4.15 3.23
C ILE A 259 -4.00 3.50 4.49
N VAL A 260 -3.71 4.30 5.52
CA VAL A 260 -3.24 3.83 6.83
C VAL A 260 -4.32 2.95 7.48
N SER A 261 -5.57 3.40 7.48
CA SER A 261 -6.69 2.68 8.08
C SER A 261 -6.90 1.31 7.43
N MET A 262 -6.91 1.25 6.10
CA MET A 262 -7.03 0.02 5.32
C MET A 262 -5.92 -0.98 5.67
N THR A 263 -4.68 -0.49 5.80
CA THR A 263 -3.54 -1.34 6.13
C THR A 263 -3.61 -1.85 7.57
N VAL A 264 -3.97 -0.99 8.53
CA VAL A 264 -4.08 -1.34 9.95
C VAL A 264 -5.23 -2.33 10.18
N ILE A 265 -6.42 -2.02 9.67
CA ILE A 265 -7.61 -2.88 9.79
C ILE A 265 -7.36 -4.22 9.11
N GLY A 266 -6.78 -4.20 7.91
CA GLY A 266 -6.45 -5.40 7.16
C GLY A 266 -5.43 -6.32 7.84
N GLY A 267 -4.42 -5.75 8.47
CA GLY A 267 -3.32 -6.45 9.13
C GLY A 267 -1.97 -5.96 8.64
N MET A 268 -1.34 -5.07 9.40
CA MET A 268 -0.07 -4.45 9.04
C MET A 268 1.08 -5.48 9.03
N GLY A 269 1.93 -5.41 8.00
CA GLY A 269 3.06 -6.33 7.80
C GLY A 269 2.65 -7.69 7.24
N THR A 270 1.48 -7.79 6.60
CA THR A 270 1.00 -8.99 5.90
C THR A 270 0.75 -8.70 4.42
N LEU A 271 0.82 -9.70 3.55
CA LEU A 271 0.52 -9.53 2.11
C LEU A 271 -1.00 -9.42 1.85
N VAL A 272 -1.82 -10.12 2.64
CA VAL A 272 -3.28 -10.19 2.46
C VAL A 272 -3.98 -8.98 3.08
N GLY A 273 -3.46 -8.46 4.18
CA GLY A 273 -4.11 -7.43 4.98
C GLY A 273 -4.49 -6.19 4.18
N PRO A 274 -3.53 -5.50 3.52
CA PRO A 274 -3.84 -4.30 2.73
C PRO A 274 -4.88 -4.53 1.64
N LEU A 275 -4.88 -5.73 1.02
CA LEU A 275 -5.86 -6.11 -0.01
C LEU A 275 -7.26 -6.20 0.60
N ALA A 276 -7.43 -7.03 1.64
CA ALA A 276 -8.72 -7.22 2.30
C ALA A 276 -9.24 -5.93 2.94
N GLY A 277 -8.35 -5.17 3.59
CA GLY A 277 -8.67 -3.90 4.22
C GLY A 277 -9.11 -2.84 3.22
N ALA A 278 -8.47 -2.72 2.06
CA ALA A 278 -8.87 -1.77 1.02
C ALA A 278 -10.26 -2.06 0.46
N PHE A 279 -10.55 -3.32 0.12
CA PHE A 279 -11.88 -3.71 -0.35
C PHE A 279 -12.95 -3.50 0.73
N LEU A 280 -12.69 -3.94 1.98
CA LEU A 280 -13.66 -3.79 3.06
C LEU A 280 -13.94 -2.31 3.34
N VAL A 281 -12.91 -1.51 3.58
CA VAL A 281 -13.05 -0.12 4.01
C VAL A 281 -13.59 0.75 2.89
N TYR A 282 -13.12 0.58 1.65
CA TYR A 282 -13.60 1.42 0.54
C TYR A 282 -15.04 1.08 0.14
N VAL A 283 -15.39 -0.22 0.06
CA VAL A 283 -16.79 -0.60 -0.21
C VAL A 283 -17.69 -0.08 0.91
N LEU A 284 -17.31 -0.28 2.18
CA LEU A 284 -18.05 0.26 3.32
C LEU A 284 -18.15 1.80 3.27
N SER A 285 -17.09 2.48 2.83
CA SER A 285 -17.08 3.92 2.59
C SER A 285 -18.19 4.35 1.65
N GLU A 286 -18.35 3.61 0.56
CA GLU A 286 -19.32 3.95 -0.47
C GLU A 286 -20.75 3.74 0.03
N TRP A 287 -21.01 2.67 0.80
CA TRP A 287 -22.31 2.46 1.46
C TRP A 287 -22.64 3.55 2.49
N LEU A 288 -21.64 4.03 3.24
CA LEU A 288 -21.82 5.09 4.23
C LEU A 288 -21.97 6.48 3.60
N ARG A 289 -21.55 6.65 2.34
CA ARG A 289 -21.62 7.94 1.64
C ARG A 289 -23.06 8.45 1.55
N ASP A 290 -24.02 7.55 1.37
CA ASP A 290 -25.44 7.88 1.26
C ASP A 290 -26.06 8.38 2.58
N ILE A 291 -25.45 8.06 3.73
CA ILE A 291 -25.95 8.40 5.07
C ILE A 291 -25.40 9.76 5.54
N GLY A 292 -24.41 10.33 4.83
CA GLY A 292 -23.94 11.70 4.99
C GLY A 292 -23.09 11.97 6.24
N GLY A 293 -21.79 12.22 6.05
CA GLY A 293 -20.92 12.86 7.06
C GLY A 293 -20.38 11.98 8.20
N TYR A 294 -20.95 10.81 8.46
CA TYR A 294 -20.48 9.91 9.54
C TYR A 294 -19.29 9.02 9.15
N GLN A 295 -18.88 9.00 7.88
CA GLN A 295 -17.81 8.15 7.37
C GLN A 295 -16.51 8.30 8.16
N LEU A 296 -16.09 9.54 8.44
CA LEU A 296 -14.84 9.80 9.18
C LEU A 296 -14.92 9.27 10.62
N VAL A 297 -16.09 9.40 11.26
CA VAL A 297 -16.33 8.95 12.64
C VAL A 297 -16.31 7.43 12.71
N VAL A 298 -16.99 6.76 11.79
CA VAL A 298 -17.02 5.29 11.72
C VAL A 298 -15.62 4.74 11.45
N PHE A 299 -14.85 5.36 10.56
CA PHE A 299 -13.48 4.93 10.27
C PHE A 299 -12.52 5.16 11.43
N ALA A 300 -12.58 6.31 12.10
CA ALA A 300 -11.80 6.54 13.31
C ALA A 300 -12.12 5.50 14.38
N ALA A 301 -13.41 5.19 14.59
CA ALA A 301 -13.84 4.16 15.53
C ALA A 301 -13.34 2.76 15.15
N LEU A 302 -13.50 2.37 13.88
CA LEU A 302 -13.01 1.07 13.37
C LEU A 302 -11.50 0.94 13.57
N VAL A 303 -10.72 1.97 13.24
CA VAL A 303 -9.27 1.94 13.45
C VAL A 303 -8.93 1.79 14.92
N VAL A 304 -9.58 2.54 15.83
CA VAL A 304 -9.34 2.42 17.28
C VAL A 304 -9.69 1.01 17.77
N ILE A 305 -10.81 0.45 17.34
CA ILE A 305 -11.24 -0.90 17.71
C ILE A 305 -10.24 -1.95 17.21
N PHE A 306 -9.89 -1.91 15.92
CA PHE A 306 -8.94 -2.86 15.35
C PHE A 306 -7.55 -2.71 15.97
N ALA A 307 -7.05 -1.49 16.13
CA ALA A 307 -5.74 -1.26 16.75
C ALA A 307 -5.69 -1.71 18.22
N ARG A 308 -6.80 -1.57 18.98
CA ARG A 308 -6.84 -1.94 20.41
C ARG A 308 -7.11 -3.42 20.64
N PHE A 309 -8.06 -4.00 19.91
CA PHE A 309 -8.57 -5.35 20.18
C PHE A 309 -8.03 -6.40 19.20
N PHE A 310 -7.63 -6.00 17.98
CA PHE A 310 -7.21 -6.91 16.90
C PHE A 310 -5.83 -6.52 16.37
N ARG A 311 -4.78 -6.72 17.18
CA ARG A 311 -3.38 -6.36 16.86
C ARG A 311 -2.87 -6.92 15.53
N ASP A 312 -3.40 -8.06 15.08
CA ASP A 312 -3.05 -8.72 13.82
C ASP A 312 -4.04 -8.41 12.66
N GLY A 313 -5.01 -7.52 12.87
CA GLY A 313 -6.04 -7.13 11.90
C GLY A 313 -6.99 -8.25 11.49
N LEU A 314 -7.67 -8.08 10.35
CA LEU A 314 -8.54 -9.08 9.74
C LEU A 314 -7.82 -10.40 9.47
N TRP A 315 -6.55 -10.33 9.04
CA TRP A 315 -5.73 -11.53 8.80
C TRP A 315 -5.55 -12.37 10.06
N GLY A 316 -5.25 -11.72 11.20
CA GLY A 316 -5.15 -12.39 12.49
C GLY A 316 -6.40 -13.20 12.83
N ILE A 317 -7.57 -12.58 12.70
CA ILE A 317 -8.86 -13.22 12.97
C ILE A 317 -9.06 -14.45 12.06
N LEU A 318 -8.77 -14.30 10.77
CA LEU A 318 -8.91 -15.39 9.80
C LEU A 318 -8.03 -16.59 10.16
N THR A 319 -6.77 -16.34 10.52
CA THR A 319 -5.85 -17.43 10.92
C THR A 319 -6.26 -18.12 12.22
N LEU A 320 -6.83 -17.39 13.18
CA LEU A 320 -7.35 -17.95 14.43
C LEU A 320 -8.58 -18.83 14.18
N LEU A 321 -9.50 -18.39 13.31
CA LEU A 321 -10.67 -19.17 12.91
C LEU A 321 -10.29 -20.46 12.20
N VAL A 322 -9.37 -20.39 11.23
CA VAL A 322 -8.89 -21.58 10.51
C VAL A 322 -8.21 -22.58 11.45
N ARG A 323 -7.43 -22.09 12.43
CA ARG A 323 -6.83 -22.97 13.45
C ARG A 323 -7.88 -23.64 14.33
N LYS A 324 -8.92 -22.90 14.75
CA LYS A 324 -10.02 -23.42 15.58
C LYS A 324 -10.83 -24.49 14.86
N VAL A 325 -11.13 -24.29 13.57
CA VAL A 325 -11.85 -25.28 12.73
C VAL A 325 -11.00 -26.52 12.49
N ARG A 326 -9.67 -26.40 12.41
CA ARG A 326 -8.77 -27.55 12.22
C ARG A 326 -8.51 -28.35 13.52
N SER A 327 -8.86 -27.78 14.67
CA SER A 327 -8.76 -28.41 15.99
C SER A 327 -10.08 -28.98 16.52
N ALA A 328 -11.18 -28.80 15.77
CA ALA A 328 -12.50 -29.37 16.03
C ALA A 328 -12.74 -30.55 15.09
#